data_AF-A0A2E0KDA5-F1
#
_entry.id   AF-A0A2E0KDA5-F1
#
_cell.length_a   1.000
_cell.length_b   1.000
_cell.length_c   1.000
_cell.angle_alpha   90.00
_cell.angle_beta   90.00
_cell.angle_gamma   90.00
#
_symmetry.space_group_name_H-M   'P 1'
#
loop_
_entity.id
_entity.type
_entity.pdbx_description
1 polymer ?
#
loop_
_entity_poly.entity_id
_entity_poly.type
_entity_poly.pdbx_seq_one_letter_code
_entity_poly.pdbx_strand_id
1 'polypeptide(L)'
;MSASQPPRSHRHGRNRAERVLSAVSPAPKHDVFELLHPGSFVTLDNHPSDLPPFQVIQCRGGRCLVRQQAWGQHVQWEVEHQRLHSA
;
A
#
# COMPACT_ATOMS: atom_id res chain seq x y z
N MET A 1 27.04 57.86 27.05
CA MET A 1 26.04 57.60 28.12
C MET A 1 24.67 58.00 27.58
N SER A 2 23.80 57.03 27.34
CA SER A 2 22.33 57.12 27.52
C SER A 2 21.69 55.87 26.92
N ALA A 3 21.02 55.14 27.80
CA ALA A 3 20.28 53.92 27.51
C ALA A 3 18.96 54.25 26.82
N SER A 4 18.47 53.33 25.98
CA SER A 4 17.05 53.22 25.63
C SER A 4 16.77 51.80 25.14
N GLN A 5 16.09 51.02 25.98
CA GLN A 5 15.51 49.71 25.71
C GLN A 5 14.03 49.88 25.27
N PRO A 6 13.30 48.82 24.89
CA PRO A 6 12.70 48.61 23.57
C PRO A 6 11.18 48.92 23.50
N PRO A 7 10.55 48.89 22.31
CA PRO A 7 9.11 48.64 22.23
C PRO A 7 8.79 47.15 22.09
N ARG A 8 8.06 46.63 23.08
CA ARG A 8 7.28 45.38 23.01
C ARG A 8 6.27 45.49 21.87
N SER A 9 6.25 44.51 20.96
CA SER A 9 5.10 44.32 20.06
C SER A 9 4.58 42.89 20.16
N HIS A 10 3.52 42.79 20.97
CA HIS A 10 2.36 41.92 20.87
C HIS A 10 2.53 40.57 20.15
N ARG A 11 2.58 39.51 20.97
CA ARG A 11 2.15 38.15 20.61
C ARG A 11 0.73 38.20 20.05
N HIS A 12 0.57 37.98 18.75
CA HIS A 12 -0.71 37.52 18.19
C HIS A 12 -0.64 36.01 18.04
N GLY A 13 -1.28 35.32 18.98
CA GLY A 13 -1.56 33.89 18.89
C GLY A 13 -2.44 33.63 17.67
N ARG A 14 -1.86 33.04 16.64
CA ARG A 14 -2.64 32.43 15.57
C ARG A 14 -2.97 31.01 16.00
N ASN A 15 -4.12 30.88 16.67
CA ASN A 15 -4.76 29.58 16.89
C ASN A 15 -5.15 29.01 15.53
N ARG A 16 -4.23 28.30 14.88
CA ARG A 16 -4.57 27.44 13.74
C ARG A 16 -5.23 26.22 14.36
N ALA A 17 -6.54 26.32 14.56
CA ALA A 17 -7.38 25.18 14.89
C ALA A 17 -7.05 24.06 13.91
N GLU A 18 -6.37 23.04 14.42
CA GLU A 18 -6.19 21.78 13.73
C GLU A 18 -7.60 21.22 13.51
N ARG A 19 -8.14 21.44 12.31
CA ARG A 19 -9.18 20.56 11.78
C ARG A 19 -8.50 19.22 11.58
N VAL A 20 -8.47 18.42 12.65
CA VAL A 20 -8.31 16.98 12.58
C VAL A 20 -9.54 16.50 11.82
N LEU A 21 -9.40 16.46 10.49
CA LEU A 21 -10.28 15.68 9.63
C LEU A 21 -10.05 14.23 10.07
N SER A 22 -10.88 13.78 11.01
CA SER A 22 -10.96 12.37 11.36
C SER A 22 -11.37 11.67 10.08
N ALA A 23 -10.39 11.08 9.39
CA ALA A 23 -10.63 10.22 8.26
C ALA A 23 -11.49 9.07 8.80
N VAL A 24 -12.78 9.13 8.51
CA VAL A 24 -13.67 8.00 8.74
C VAL A 24 -13.13 6.90 7.83
N SER A 25 -12.47 5.91 8.42
CA SER A 25 -12.05 4.74 7.67
C SER A 25 -13.32 4.14 7.06
N PRO A 26 -13.46 4.09 5.72
CA PRO A 26 -14.63 3.47 5.12
C PRO A 26 -14.76 2.06 5.66
N ALA A 27 -15.99 1.65 5.98
CA ALA A 27 -16.29 0.31 6.45
C ALA A 27 -15.64 -0.73 5.51
N PRO A 28 -15.12 -1.86 6.04
CA PRO A 28 -14.49 -2.88 5.22
C PRO A 28 -15.49 -3.36 4.18
N LYS A 29 -15.26 -3.03 2.91
CA LYS A 29 -16.00 -3.63 1.81
C LYS A 29 -15.58 -5.10 1.77
N HIS A 30 -16.53 -5.98 2.01
CA HIS A 30 -16.34 -7.42 1.85
C HIS A 30 -16.36 -7.74 0.36
N ASP A 31 -15.30 -7.37 -0.36
CA ASP A 31 -15.14 -7.80 -1.75
C ASP A 31 -14.88 -9.30 -1.76
N VAL A 32 -15.71 -10.02 -2.51
CA VAL A 32 -15.57 -11.46 -2.74
C VAL A 32 -14.57 -11.63 -3.88
N PHE A 33 -13.43 -12.24 -3.59
CA PHE A 33 -12.42 -12.54 -4.60
C PHE A 33 -12.36 -14.03 -4.91
N GLU A 34 -11.84 -14.35 -6.11
CA GLU A 34 -11.50 -15.72 -6.48
C GLU A 34 -10.54 -16.32 -5.45
N LEU A 35 -10.77 -17.56 -5.03
CA LEU A 35 -9.86 -18.21 -4.08
C LEU A 35 -8.61 -18.71 -4.80
N LEU A 36 -7.52 -17.94 -4.72
CA LEU A 36 -6.21 -18.34 -5.22
C LEU A 36 -5.53 -19.28 -4.23
N HIS A 37 -5.49 -20.57 -4.56
CA HIS A 37 -4.85 -21.59 -3.73
C HIS A 37 -3.31 -21.56 -3.87
N PRO A 38 -2.55 -21.88 -2.81
CA PRO A 38 -1.13 -22.17 -2.93
C PRO A 38 -0.83 -23.16 -4.06
N GLY A 39 0.17 -22.85 -4.87
CA GLY A 39 0.57 -23.66 -6.03
C GLY A 39 -0.09 -23.24 -7.34
N SER A 40 -1.18 -22.47 -7.30
CA SER A 40 -1.85 -21.96 -8.51
C SER A 40 -0.96 -21.01 -9.30
N PHE A 41 -1.19 -20.93 -10.61
CA PHE A 41 -0.50 -19.99 -11.49
C PHE A 41 -1.37 -18.78 -11.74
N VAL A 42 -0.75 -17.60 -11.71
CA VAL A 42 -1.44 -16.31 -11.80
C VAL A 42 -0.69 -15.32 -12.67
N THR A 43 -1.44 -14.44 -13.30
CA THR A 43 -0.93 -13.27 -14.04
C THR A 43 -1.28 -11.98 -13.30
N LEU A 44 -0.50 -10.93 -13.53
CA LEU A 44 -0.78 -9.59 -13.00
C LEU A 44 -1.80 -8.83 -13.87
N ASP A 45 -2.41 -7.79 -13.31
CA ASP A 45 -2.99 -6.72 -14.12
C ASP A 45 -1.91 -6.14 -15.05
N ASN A 46 -2.18 -6.14 -16.35
CA ASN A 46 -1.23 -5.76 -17.41
C ASN A 46 0.02 -6.66 -17.44
N HIS A 47 -0.17 -7.97 -17.22
CA HIS A 47 0.90 -8.96 -17.32
C HIS A 47 1.61 -8.91 -18.69
N PRO A 48 2.94 -8.78 -18.74
CA PRO A 48 3.68 -8.80 -20.01
C PRO A 48 3.50 -10.14 -20.73
N SER A 49 3.21 -10.10 -22.04
CA SER A 49 2.90 -11.30 -22.83
C SER A 49 4.06 -12.28 -22.97
N ASP A 50 5.29 -11.81 -22.78
CA ASP A 50 6.53 -12.58 -22.86
C ASP A 50 6.96 -13.17 -21.51
N LEU A 51 6.25 -12.84 -20.42
CA LEU A 51 6.57 -13.32 -19.09
C LEU A 51 5.69 -14.54 -18.72
N PRO A 52 6.25 -15.63 -18.18
CA PRO A 52 5.44 -16.75 -17.72
C PRO A 52 4.59 -16.36 -16.49
N PRO A 53 3.49 -17.08 -16.21
CA PRO A 53 2.71 -16.89 -15.00
C PRO A 53 3.54 -17.12 -13.73
N PHE A 54 3.20 -16.37 -12.68
CA PHE A 54 3.78 -16.52 -11.36
C PHE A 54 3.09 -17.64 -10.60
N GLN A 55 3.77 -18.26 -9.64
CA GLN A 55 3.15 -19.24 -8.76
C GLN A 55 2.78 -18.60 -7.42
N VAL A 56 1.55 -18.82 -6.95
CA VAL A 56 1.11 -18.43 -5.62
C VAL A 56 1.78 -19.30 -4.58
N ILE A 57 2.45 -18.68 -3.60
CA ILE A 57 3.01 -19.36 -2.43
C ILE A 57 1.99 -19.42 -1.31
N GLN A 58 1.36 -18.29 -0.99
CA GLN A 58 0.30 -18.18 0.01
C GLN A 58 -0.45 -16.85 -0.14
N CYS A 59 -1.71 -16.79 0.30
CA CYS A 59 -2.47 -15.56 0.43
C CYS A 59 -2.90 -15.32 1.88
N ARG A 60 -2.73 -14.09 2.38
CA ARG A 60 -3.09 -13.66 3.73
C ARG A 60 -3.56 -12.21 3.70
N GLY A 61 -4.71 -11.92 4.30
CA GLY A 61 -5.20 -10.54 4.47
C GLY A 61 -5.36 -9.75 3.16
N GLY A 62 -5.83 -10.39 2.07
CA GLY A 62 -6.02 -9.73 0.78
C GLY A 62 -4.74 -9.50 -0.04
N ARG A 63 -3.61 -10.06 0.39
CA ARG A 63 -2.35 -10.08 -0.37
C ARG A 63 -1.90 -11.51 -0.61
N CYS A 64 -1.18 -11.72 -1.69
CA CYS A 64 -0.58 -13.00 -2.03
C CYS A 64 0.93 -12.83 -2.22
N LEU A 65 1.69 -13.71 -1.59
CA LEU A 65 3.10 -13.89 -1.89
C LEU A 65 3.19 -14.76 -3.16
N VAL A 66 3.82 -14.24 -4.20
CA VAL A 66 4.01 -14.96 -5.46
C VAL A 66 5.49 -15.13 -5.76
N ARG A 67 5.83 -16.10 -6.62
CA ARG A 67 7.18 -16.31 -7.12
C ARG A 67 7.23 -16.37 -8.64
N GLN A 68 8.31 -15.87 -9.21
CA GLN A 68 8.65 -16.12 -10.61
C GLN A 68 9.16 -17.55 -10.82
N GLN A 69 8.85 -18.13 -11.97
CA GLN A 69 9.45 -19.38 -12.42
C GLN A 69 10.87 -19.11 -12.92
N ALA A 70 11.86 -19.79 -12.35
CA ALA A 70 13.26 -19.65 -12.72
C ALA A 70 14.02 -20.96 -12.52
N TRP A 71 15.12 -21.15 -13.24
CA TRP A 71 16.07 -22.26 -13.03
C TRP A 71 17.19 -21.90 -12.05
N GLY A 72 17.10 -20.75 -11.38
CA GLY A 72 18.10 -20.23 -10.45
C GLY A 72 17.46 -19.66 -9.19
N GLN A 73 18.00 -18.55 -8.68
CA GLN A 73 17.45 -17.91 -7.48
C GLN A 73 16.01 -17.44 -7.73
N HIS A 74 15.14 -17.75 -6.77
CA HIS A 74 13.75 -17.33 -6.84
C HIS A 74 13.62 -15.89 -6.38
N VAL A 75 12.90 -15.10 -7.18
CA VAL A 75 12.39 -13.80 -6.74
C VAL A 75 10.97 -14.00 -6.24
N GLN A 76 10.70 -13.55 -5.01
CA GLN A 76 9.39 -13.60 -4.39
C GLN A 76 8.99 -12.21 -3.92
N TRP A 77 7.70 -11.87 -4.05
CA TRP A 77 7.18 -10.59 -3.59
C TRP A 77 5.68 -10.67 -3.29
N GLU A 78 5.20 -9.73 -2.48
CA GLU A 78 3.79 -9.60 -2.18
C GLU A 78 3.07 -8.74 -3.21
N VAL A 79 1.88 -9.18 -3.59
CA VAL A 79 0.97 -8.46 -4.49
C VAL A 79 -0.41 -8.42 -3.87
N GLU A 80 -1.15 -7.34 -4.11
CA GLU A 80 -2.57 -7.28 -3.77
C GLU A 80 -3.34 -8.35 -4.55
N HIS A 81 -4.19 -9.09 -3.86
CA HIS A 81 -4.96 -10.18 -4.46
C HIS A 81 -5.80 -9.71 -5.65
N GLN A 82 -6.35 -8.50 -5.58
CA GLN A 82 -7.22 -7.93 -6.63
C GLN A 82 -6.50 -7.71 -7.96
N ARG A 83 -5.16 -7.71 -7.94
CA ARG A 83 -4.32 -7.51 -9.12
C ARG A 83 -3.83 -8.82 -9.74
N LEU A 84 -4.30 -9.95 -9.22
CA LEU A 84 -3.94 -11.29 -9.66
C LEU A 84 -5.16 -11.94 -10.30
N HIS A 85 -4.93 -12.61 -11.41
CA HIS A 85 -5.92 -13.40 -12.12
C HIS A 85 -5.39 -14.82 -12.30
N SER A 86 -6.28 -15.80 -12.22
CA SER A 86 -5.97 -17.19 -12.60
C SER A 86 -5.48 -17.23 -14.05
N ALA A 87 -4.35 -17.91 -14.28
CA ALA A 87 -3.66 -17.96 -15.58
C ALA A 87 -4.21 -19.03 -16.53
#